data_AF-A0A109RPC9-F1
#
_entry.id   AF-A0A109RPC9-F1
#
_cell.length_a   1.000
_cell.length_b   1.000
_cell.length_c   1.000
_cell.angle_alpha   90.00
_cell.angle_beta   90.00
_cell.angle_gamma   90.00
#
_symmetry.space_group_name_H-M   'P 1'
#
loop_
_entity.id
_entity.type
_entity.pdbx_description
1 polymer ?
#
loop_
_entity_poly.entity_id
_entity_poly.type
_entity_poly.pdbx_seq_one_letter_code
_entity_poly.pdbx_strand_id
1 'polypeptide(L)' 'MFSKGQLIFAALFVVVFTISMIWSYRKDIKIHRKYYKNTFIIIIAIFLIIAIFTLITFSLH' A
#
# COMPACT_ATOMS: atom_id res chain seq x y z
N MET A 1 24.07 -23.59 -8.29
CA MET A 1 23.76 -23.29 -9.70
C MET A 1 22.32 -23.73 -9.93
N PHE A 2 21.45 -22.85 -10.42
CA PHE A 2 20.06 -23.24 -10.67
C PHE A 2 19.99 -24.14 -11.90
N SER A 3 19.24 -25.24 -11.81
CA SER A 3 18.99 -26.10 -12.96
C SER A 3 18.04 -25.41 -13.93
N LYS A 4 18.08 -25.83 -15.21
CA LYS A 4 17.14 -25.32 -16.23
C LYS A 4 15.68 -25.53 -15.81
N GLY A 5 15.37 -26.67 -15.17
CA GLY A 5 14.05 -26.97 -14.64
C GLY A 5 13.62 -26.04 -13.51
N GLN A 6 14.55 -25.67 -12.61
CA GLN A 6 14.27 -24.72 -11.52
C GLN A 6 13.95 -23.33 -12.07
N LEU A 7 14.67 -22.86 -13.09
CA LEU A 7 14.41 -21.56 -13.73
C LEU A 7 13.04 -21.53 -14.43
N ILE A 8 12.68 -22.61 -15.14
CA ILE A 8 11.37 -22.73 -15.81
C ILE A 8 10.24 -22.75 -14.78
N PHE A 9 10.38 -23.55 -13.72
CA PHE A 9 9.39 -23.59 -12.65
C PHE A 9 9.21 -22.23 -11.98
N ALA A 10 10.32 -21.55 -11.64
CA ALA A 10 10.27 -20.23 -11.01
C ALA A 10 9.55 -19.20 -11.90
N ALA A 11 9.83 -19.19 -13.20
CA ALA A 11 9.16 -18.29 -14.14
C ALA A 11 7.65 -18.57 -14.22
N LEU A 12 7.24 -19.83 -14.36
CA LEU A 12 5.83 -20.22 -14.40
C LEU A 12 5.12 -19.88 -13.09
N PHE A 13 5.76 -20.18 -11.95
CA PHE A 13 5.23 -19.87 -10.64
C PHE A 13 4.98 -18.37 -10.48
N VAL A 14 5.96 -17.52 -10.80
CA VAL A 14 5.82 -16.06 -10.71
C VAL A 14 4.68 -15.55 -11.58
N VAL A 15 4.53 -16.05 -12.81
CA VAL A 15 3.44 -15.63 -13.71
C VAL A 15 2.08 -16.02 -13.13
N VAL A 16 1.89 -17.29 -12.77
CA VAL A 16 0.60 -17.78 -12.23
C VAL A 16 0.26 -17.09 -10.91
N PHE A 17 1.25 -16.93 -10.03
CA PHE A 17 1.08 -16.26 -8.75
C PHE A 17 0.69 -14.79 -8.94
N THR A 18 1.37 -14.07 -9.84
CA THR A 18 1.07 -12.66 -10.14
C THR A 18 -0.34 -12.50 -10.70
N ILE A 19 -0.76 -13.36 -11.65
CA ILE A 19 -2.12 -13.34 -12.20
C ILE A 19 -3.15 -13.59 -11.09
N SER A 20 -2.89 -14.57 -10.21
CA SER A 20 -3.77 -14.90 -9.09
C SER A 20 -3.90 -13.73 -8.09
N MET A 21 -2.79 -13.06 -7.78
CA MET A 21 -2.76 -11.86 -6.95
C MET A 21 -3.59 -10.74 -7.56
N ILE A 22 -3.39 -10.44 -8.86
CA ILE A 22 -4.17 -9.42 -9.56
C ILE A 22 -5.67 -9.77 -9.49
N TRP A 23 -6.04 -11.02 -9.80
CA TRP A 23 -7.44 -11.44 -9.75
C TRP A 23 -8.07 -11.31 -8.35
N SER A 24 -7.32 -11.69 -7.31
CA SER A 24 -7.73 -11.55 -5.90
C SER A 24 -7.99 -10.08 -5.55
N TYR A 25 -7.01 -9.21 -5.77
CA TYR A 25 -7.09 -7.80 -5.35
C TYR A 25 -8.00 -6.92 -6.21
N ARG A 26 -8.42 -7.36 -7.40
CA ARG A 26 -9.37 -6.58 -8.23
C ARG A 26 -10.69 -6.29 -7.52
N LYS A 27 -11.18 -7.21 -6.67
CA LYS A 27 -12.40 -6.99 -5.88
C LYS A 27 -12.17 -5.98 -4.77
N ASP A 28 -10.98 -6.02 -4.17
CA ASP A 28 -10.61 -5.16 -3.05
C ASP A 28 -10.55 -3.70 -3.46
N ILE A 29 -10.17 -3.37 -4.70
CA ILE A 29 -10.20 -1.97 -5.20
C ILE A 29 -11.56 -1.32 -4.99
N LYS A 30 -12.66 -2.04 -5.26
CA LYS A 30 -14.02 -1.52 -5.09
C LYS A 30 -14.38 -1.35 -3.62
N ILE A 31 -13.98 -2.31 -2.78
CA ILE A 31 -14.21 -2.28 -1.33
C ILE A 31 -13.41 -1.14 -0.69
N HIS A 32 -12.14 -0.98 -1.07
CA HIS A 32 -11.27 0.07 -0.59
C HIS A 32 -11.83 1.45 -0.92
N ARG A 33 -12.30 1.65 -2.16
CA ARG A 33 -12.97 2.89 -2.55
C ARG A 33 -14.29 3.12 -1.80
N LYS A 34 -15.02 2.07 -1.40
CA LYS A 34 -16.29 2.20 -0.66
C LYS A 34 -16.07 2.59 0.80
N TYR A 35 -15.11 1.96 1.49
CA TYR A 35 -14.93 2.13 2.94
C TYR A 35 -13.81 3.12 3.30
N TYR A 36 -12.82 3.33 2.43
CA TYR A 36 -11.62 4.15 2.70
C TYR A 36 -11.54 5.41 1.83
N LYS A 37 -12.62 5.81 1.15
CA LYS A 37 -12.66 6.98 0.24
C LYS A 37 -12.07 8.26 0.85
N ASN A 38 -12.31 8.46 2.15
CA ASN A 38 -11.94 9.66 2.89
C ASN A 38 -10.83 9.42 3.92
N THR A 39 -10.19 8.25 3.91
CA THR A 39 -9.09 7.95 4.85
C THR A 39 -7.91 8.91 4.71
N PHE A 40 -7.70 9.52 3.54
CA PHE A 40 -6.69 10.56 3.35
C PHE A 40 -6.90 11.78 4.26
N ILE A 41 -8.13 12.06 4.70
CA ILE A 41 -8.42 13.14 5.66
C ILE A 41 -7.73 12.88 7.00
N ILE A 42 -7.61 11.61 7.40
CA ILE A 42 -6.92 11.23 8.65
C ILE A 42 -5.43 11.57 8.53
N ILE A 43 -4.83 11.32 7.37
CA ILE A 43 -3.42 11.67 7.10
C ILE A 43 -3.23 13.19 7.18
N ILE A 44 -4.10 13.96 6.54
CA ILE A 44 -4.08 15.43 6.62
C ILE A 44 -4.21 15.89 8.08
N ALA A 45 -5.14 15.31 8.84
CA ALA A 45 -5.37 15.68 10.23
C ALA A 45 -4.12 15.41 11.10
N ILE A 46 -3.43 14.29 10.89
CA ILE A 46 -2.17 13.97 11.59
C ILE A 46 -1.11 15.02 11.28
N PHE A 47 -0.89 15.34 9.99
CA PHE A 47 0.08 16.36 9.62
C PHE A 47 -0.27 17.74 10.17
N LEU A 48 -1.55 18.09 10.19
CA LEU A 48 -2.03 19.35 10.73
C LEU A 48 -1.79 19.45 12.25
N ILE A 49 -2.04 18.36 12.98
CA ILE A 49 -1.73 18.28 14.43
C ILE A 49 -0.23 18.46 14.67
N ILE A 50 0.62 17.76 13.91
CA ILE A 50 2.08 17.88 14.02
C ILE A 50 2.55 19.30 13.70
N ALA A 51 2.01 19.91 12.63
CA ALA A 51 2.34 21.28 12.24
C ALA A 51 1.94 22.30 13.32
N ILE A 52 0.75 22.18 13.90
CA ILE A 52 0.31 23.05 14.99
C ILE A 52 1.20 22.86 16.23
N PHE A 53 1.47 21.61 16.62
CA PHE A 53 2.31 21.31 17.78
C PHE A 53 3.73 21.88 17.63
N THR A 54 4.33 21.72 16.45
CA THR A 54 5.66 22.27 16.15
C THR A 54 5.66 23.79 16.11
N LEU A 55 4.64 24.44 15.54
CA LEU A 55 4.47 25.90 15.57
C LEU A 55 4.40 26.46 16.99
N ILE A 56 3.57 25.83 17.84
CA ILE A 56 3.44 26.25 19.25
C ILE A 56 4.78 26.07 19.97
N THR A 57 5.43 24.91 19.79
CA THR A 57 6.72 24.63 20.44
C THR A 57 7.81 25.61 20.00
N PHE A 58 7.87 25.93 18.70
CA PHE A 58 8.80 26.93 18.17
C PHE A 58 8.49 28.34 18.67
N SER A 59 7.22 28.72 18.78
CA SER A 59 6.82 30.05 19.27
C SER A 59 7.03 30.25 20.78
N LEU A 60 7.12 29.16 21.55
CA LEU A 60 7.36 29.18 23.00
C LEU A 60 8.84 29.15 23.38
N HIS A 61 9.72 28.92 22.39
CA HIS A 61 11.17 28.90 22.54
C HIS A 61 11.79 30.17 21.97
#